data_AF-A0A7I5EB87-F1
#
_entry.id   AF-A0A7I5EB87-F1
#
_cell.length_a   1.000
_cell.length_b   1.000
_cell.length_c   1.000
_cell.angle_alpha   90.00
_cell.angle_beta   90.00
_cell.angle_gamma   90.00
#
_symmetry.space_group_name_H-M   'P 1'
#
loop_
_entity.id
_entity.type
_entity.pdbx_description
1 polymer ?
#
loop_
_entity_poly.entity_id
_entity_poly.type
_entity_poly.pdbx_seq_one_letter_code
_entity_poly.pdbx_strand_id
1 'polypeptide(L)'
;MLPSLTELIYWTGLTVFELWLHAVSLLACLIMLALKIHQVCAMSYWLVFSPLFIASAFNSYFVFIIFVRSVFEYKDFKGPVLKFGFNVMRLALIALFEVLLCYKVEGDFEHGQVAVRSSYGIVFTPIWILSLALCIQTCRLF
;
A
#
# COMPACT_ATOMS: atom_id res chain seq x y z
N MET A 1 12.14 10.05 18.60
CA MET A 1 13.24 9.38 17.88
C MET A 1 12.62 8.70 16.67
N LEU A 2 13.04 9.03 15.45
CA LEU A 2 12.65 8.26 14.27
C LEU A 2 13.42 6.93 14.32
N PRO A 3 12.77 5.77 14.10
CA PRO A 3 13.47 4.48 14.07
C PRO A 3 14.50 4.49 12.94
N SER A 4 15.62 3.79 13.15
CA SER A 4 16.62 3.62 12.08
C SER A 4 16.01 2.81 10.92
N LEU A 5 16.53 2.97 9.69
CA LEU A 5 16.04 2.21 8.53
C LEU A 5 16.09 0.69 8.77
N THR A 6 17.17 0.23 9.43
CA THR A 6 17.36 -1.18 9.80
C THR A 6 16.28 -1.68 10.76
N GLU A 7 15.92 -0.85 11.74
CA GLU A 7 14.89 -1.15 12.71
C GLU A 7 13.50 -1.16 12.05
N LEU A 8 13.21 -0.22 11.15
CA LEU A 8 11.96 -0.20 10.38
C LEU A 8 11.81 -1.46 9.51
N ILE A 9 12.88 -1.89 8.83
CA ILE A 9 12.91 -3.11 8.00
C ILE A 9 12.68 -4.34 8.88
N TYR A 10 13.32 -4.40 10.05
CA TYR A 10 13.14 -5.51 10.99
C TYR A 10 11.70 -5.62 11.50
N TRP A 11 11.08 -4.48 11.85
CA TRP A 11 9.74 -4.43 12.41
C TRP A 11 8.65 -4.73 11.36
N THR A 12 8.78 -4.16 10.18
CA THR A 12 7.77 -4.28 9.11
C THR A 12 7.96 -5.52 8.24
N GLY A 13 9.17 -6.08 8.21
CA GLY A 13 9.55 -7.14 7.28
C GLY A 13 9.57 -6.68 5.81
N LEU A 14 9.52 -5.37 5.55
CA LEU A 14 9.57 -4.78 4.22
C LEU A 14 10.99 -4.71 3.70
N THR A 15 11.15 -4.95 2.42
CA THR A 15 12.42 -4.72 1.73
C THR A 15 12.63 -3.24 1.44
N VAL A 16 13.89 -2.82 1.33
CA VAL A 16 14.27 -1.46 0.91
C VAL A 16 13.66 -1.14 -0.47
N PHE A 17 13.58 -2.13 -1.34
CA PHE A 17 12.97 -2.00 -2.67
C PHE A 17 11.49 -1.66 -2.59
N GLU A 18 10.71 -2.37 -1.77
CA GLU A 18 9.28 -2.06 -1.55
C GLU A 18 9.09 -0.63 -1.04
N LEU A 19 9.90 -0.22 -0.04
CA LEU A 19 9.83 1.12 0.53
C LEU A 19 10.13 2.19 -0.51
N TRP A 20 11.18 1.98 -1.31
CA TRP A 20 11.57 2.89 -2.37
C TRP A 20 10.51 2.99 -3.48
N LEU A 21 9.94 1.85 -3.89
CA LEU A 21 8.89 1.80 -4.91
C LEU A 21 7.64 2.59 -4.47
N HIS A 22 7.18 2.37 -3.23
CA HIS A 22 6.06 3.13 -2.69
C HIS A 22 6.39 4.61 -2.53
N ALA A 23 7.60 4.98 -2.09
CA ALA A 23 8.01 6.38 -1.98
C ALA A 23 8.04 7.11 -3.33
N VAL A 24 8.59 6.49 -4.37
CA VAL A 24 8.61 7.05 -5.74
C VAL A 24 7.19 7.20 -6.28
N SER A 25 6.34 6.19 -6.09
CA SER A 25 4.94 6.27 -6.53
C SER A 25 4.13 7.34 -5.81
N LEU A 26 4.37 7.53 -4.51
CA LEU A 26 3.75 8.61 -3.73
C LEU A 26 4.20 9.97 -4.24
N LEU A 27 5.50 10.15 -4.52
CA LEU A 27 6.02 11.40 -5.09
C LEU A 27 5.38 11.69 -6.46
N ALA A 28 5.29 10.69 -7.34
CA ALA A 28 4.65 10.82 -8.64
C ALA A 28 3.16 11.20 -8.50
N CYS A 29 2.44 10.54 -7.59
CA CYS A 29 1.03 10.85 -7.28
C CYS A 29 0.88 12.29 -6.77
N LEU A 30 1.77 12.77 -5.90
CA LEU A 30 1.73 14.14 -5.38
C LEU A 30 1.97 15.18 -6.49
N ILE A 31 2.90 14.91 -7.41
CA ILE A 31 3.14 15.78 -8.57
C ILE A 31 1.89 15.82 -9.46
N MET A 32 1.29 14.67 -9.77
CA MET A 32 0.06 14.59 -10.58
C MET A 32 -1.12 15.29 -9.89
N LEU A 33 -1.23 15.15 -8.57
CA LEU A 33 -2.27 15.80 -7.77
C LEU A 33 -2.11 17.32 -7.79
N ALA A 34 -0.89 17.83 -7.64
CA ALA A 34 -0.60 19.26 -7.73
C ALA A 34 -0.97 19.81 -9.12
N LEU A 35 -0.63 19.10 -10.19
CA LEU A 35 -1.00 19.48 -11.56
C LEU A 35 -2.52 19.54 -11.76
N LYS A 36 -3.27 18.59 -11.18
CA LYS A 36 -4.74 18.58 -11.22
C LYS A 36 -5.34 19.73 -10.41
N ILE A 37 -4.85 20.00 -9.20
CA ILE A 37 -5.35 21.10 -8.34
C ILE A 37 -5.16 22.47 -9.02
N HIS A 38 -4.02 22.67 -9.68
CA HIS A 38 -3.75 23.90 -10.43
C HIS A 38 -4.42 23.94 -11.82
N GLN A 39 -5.27 22.95 -12.15
CA GLN A 39 -6.00 22.86 -13.42
C GLN A 39 -5.10 22.93 -14.67
N VAL A 40 -3.85 22.50 -14.54
CA VAL A 40 -2.87 22.50 -15.65
C VAL A 40 -3.23 21.41 -16.67
N CYS A 41 -3.75 20.28 -16.19
CA CYS A 41 -4.21 19.16 -17.01
C CYS A 41 -5.57 18.65 -16.51
N ALA A 42 -6.52 18.44 -17.43
CA ALA A 42 -7.78 17.77 -17.14
C ALA A 42 -7.56 16.24 -17.06
N MET A 43 -7.33 15.75 -15.84
CA MET A 43 -7.12 14.32 -15.54
C MET A 43 -8.18 13.85 -14.53
N SER A 44 -8.71 12.62 -14.63
CA SER A 44 -9.54 12.02 -13.56
C SER A 44 -8.67 11.69 -12.33
N TYR A 45 -9.25 11.65 -11.11
CA TYR A 45 -8.47 11.28 -9.92
C TYR A 45 -7.96 9.82 -10.03
N TRP A 46 -8.64 8.95 -10.77
CA TRP A 46 -8.14 7.60 -11.08
C TRP A 46 -6.77 7.61 -11.78
N LEU A 47 -6.52 8.59 -12.65
CA LEU A 47 -5.23 8.74 -13.31
C LEU A 47 -4.18 9.37 -12.38
N VAL A 48 -4.60 10.26 -11.48
CA VAL A 48 -3.71 10.85 -10.46
C VAL A 48 -3.19 9.79 -9.49
N PHE A 49 -4.05 8.84 -9.09
CA PHE A 49 -3.69 7.72 -8.22
C PHE A 49 -3.03 6.54 -8.96
N SER A 50 -2.98 6.56 -10.30
CA SER A 50 -2.41 5.45 -11.07
C SER A 50 -0.97 5.08 -10.71
N PRO A 51 -0.06 6.01 -10.36
CA PRO A 51 1.30 5.64 -9.95
C PRO A 51 1.32 4.73 -8.71
N LEU A 52 0.42 4.97 -7.74
CA LEU A 52 0.29 4.16 -6.52
C LEU A 52 -0.21 2.75 -6.86
N PHE A 53 -1.25 2.64 -7.68
CA PHE A 53 -1.77 1.34 -8.13
C PHE A 53 -0.73 0.53 -8.90
N ILE A 54 0.05 1.19 -9.76
CA ILE A 54 1.14 0.56 -10.51
C ILE A 54 2.20 0.03 -9.54
N ALA A 55 2.60 0.81 -8.54
CA ALA A 55 3.56 0.35 -7.52
C ALA A 55 3.04 -0.83 -6.70
N SER A 56 1.77 -0.79 -6.27
CA SER A 56 1.12 -1.91 -5.58
C SER A 56 1.07 -3.17 -6.44
N ALA A 57 0.82 -3.06 -7.74
CA ALA A 57 0.86 -4.18 -8.69
C ALA A 57 2.27 -4.75 -8.89
N PHE A 58 3.28 -3.89 -9.07
CA PHE A 58 4.68 -4.30 -9.16
C PHE A 58 5.15 -4.99 -7.88
N ASN A 59 4.74 -4.49 -6.72
CA ASN A 59 5.08 -5.11 -5.45
C ASN A 59 4.41 -6.49 -5.28
N SER A 60 3.12 -6.59 -5.63
CA SER A 60 2.41 -7.89 -5.66
C SER A 60 3.12 -8.92 -6.54
N TYR A 61 3.56 -8.52 -7.73
CA TYR A 61 4.31 -9.37 -8.64
C TYR A 61 5.66 -9.81 -8.06
N PHE A 62 6.39 -8.89 -7.41
CA PHE A 62 7.66 -9.20 -6.75
C PHE A 62 7.50 -10.22 -5.62
N VAL A 63 6.50 -10.01 -4.75
CA VAL A 63 6.18 -10.95 -3.65
C VAL A 63 5.77 -12.32 -4.19
N PHE A 64 5.02 -12.37 -5.31
CA PHE A 64 4.66 -13.61 -5.99
C PHE A 64 5.88 -14.36 -6.53
N ILE A 65 6.81 -13.69 -7.20
CA ILE A 65 8.05 -14.32 -7.70
C ILE A 65 8.88 -14.91 -6.56
N ILE A 66 9.05 -14.16 -5.46
CA ILE A 66 9.81 -14.64 -4.30
C ILE A 66 9.17 -15.89 -3.72
N PHE A 67 7.84 -15.94 -3.66
CA PHE A 67 7.11 -17.11 -3.19
C PHE A 67 7.33 -18.33 -4.08
N VAL A 68 7.16 -18.18 -5.40
CA VAL A 68 7.43 -19.25 -6.36
C VAL A 68 8.87 -19.75 -6.20
N ARG A 69 9.84 -18.85 -6.13
CA ARG A 69 11.24 -19.21 -5.92
C ARG A 69 11.46 -19.97 -4.62
N SER A 70 10.84 -19.51 -3.52
CA SER A 70 10.93 -20.16 -2.22
C SER A 70 10.39 -21.60 -2.22
N VAL A 71 9.27 -21.83 -2.89
CA VAL A 71 8.60 -23.15 -2.93
C VAL A 71 9.35 -24.12 -3.84
N PHE A 72 9.74 -23.67 -5.03
CA PHE A 72 10.32 -24.56 -6.05
C PHE A 72 11.82 -24.79 -5.88
N GLU A 73 12.60 -23.78 -5.49
CA GLU A 73 14.08 -23.88 -5.41
C GLU A 73 14.54 -24.38 -4.04
N TYR A 74 13.95 -23.87 -2.96
CA TYR A 74 14.40 -24.18 -1.59
C TYR A 74 13.65 -25.35 -0.94
N LYS A 75 12.56 -25.85 -1.55
CA LYS A 75 11.69 -26.92 -1.02
C LYS A 75 11.20 -26.69 0.42
N ASP A 76 11.20 -25.43 0.87
CA ASP A 76 10.75 -25.03 2.19
C ASP A 76 9.28 -24.59 2.15
N PHE A 77 8.40 -25.34 2.81
CA PHE A 77 6.95 -25.14 2.69
C PHE A 77 6.32 -24.40 3.88
N LYS A 78 6.77 -24.63 5.12
CA LYS A 78 6.01 -24.15 6.30
C LYS A 78 6.29 -22.71 6.71
N GLY A 79 7.56 -22.30 6.75
CA GLY A 79 7.95 -20.94 7.10
C GLY A 79 7.62 -19.90 6.02
N PRO A 80 7.99 -20.14 4.75
CA PRO A 80 7.77 -19.17 3.67
C PRO A 80 6.30 -18.92 3.33
N VAL A 81 5.43 -19.94 3.46
CA VAL A 81 3.98 -19.79 3.17
C VAL A 81 3.31 -18.83 4.13
N LEU A 82 3.61 -18.91 5.43
CA LEU A 82 3.07 -17.96 6.42
C LEU A 82 3.57 -16.53 6.13
N LYS A 83 4.88 -16.38 5.88
CA LYS A 83 5.47 -15.06 5.57
C LYS A 83 4.89 -14.46 4.29
N PHE A 84 4.68 -15.28 3.26
CA PHE A 84 4.01 -14.88 2.03
C PHE A 84 2.57 -14.45 2.29
N GLY A 85 1.81 -15.22 3.08
CA GLY A 85 0.44 -14.87 3.47
C GLY A 85 0.36 -13.51 4.16
N PHE A 86 1.27 -13.21 5.08
CA PHE A 86 1.35 -11.89 5.73
C PHE A 86 1.69 -10.77 4.74
N ASN A 87 2.65 -11.00 3.82
CA ASN A 87 3.01 -10.00 2.80
C ASN A 87 1.85 -9.73 1.83
N VAL A 88 1.13 -10.77 1.39
CA VAL A 88 -0.03 -10.63 0.51
C VAL A 88 -1.20 -9.93 1.22
N MET A 89 -1.49 -10.32 2.48
CA MET A 89 -2.50 -9.64 3.29
C MET A 89 -2.16 -8.15 3.45
N ARG A 90 -0.90 -7.83 3.73
CA ARG A 90 -0.43 -6.44 3.84
C ARG A 90 -0.67 -5.67 2.55
N LEU A 91 -0.26 -6.24 1.42
CA LEU A 91 -0.42 -5.63 0.11
C LEU A 91 -1.89 -5.43 -0.26
N ALA A 92 -2.75 -6.40 0.04
CA ALA A 92 -4.18 -6.31 -0.20
C ALA A 92 -4.82 -5.17 0.61
N LEU A 93 -4.41 -4.99 1.88
CA LEU A 93 -4.92 -3.89 2.72
C LEU A 93 -4.43 -2.52 2.22
N ILE A 94 -3.18 -2.41 1.75
CA ILE A 94 -2.66 -1.18 1.14
C ILE A 94 -3.43 -0.86 -0.15
N ALA A 95 -3.57 -1.83 -1.06
CA ALA A 95 -4.31 -1.64 -2.30
C ALA A 95 -5.79 -1.30 -2.05
N LEU A 96 -6.42 -1.92 -1.06
CA LEU A 96 -7.79 -1.60 -0.66
C LEU A 96 -7.88 -0.16 -0.13
N PHE A 97 -6.92 0.28 0.67
CA PHE A 97 -6.85 1.68 1.13
C PHE A 97 -6.69 2.64 -0.05
N GLU A 98 -5.79 2.37 -1.00
CA GLU A 98 -5.57 3.21 -2.19
C GLU A 98 -6.85 3.37 -3.02
N VAL A 99 -7.58 2.27 -3.24
CA VAL A 99 -8.83 2.29 -4.01
C VAL A 99 -9.93 3.02 -3.26
N LEU A 100 -10.10 2.77 -1.95
CA LEU A 100 -11.08 3.48 -1.12
C LEU A 100 -10.79 4.97 -1.05
N LEU A 101 -9.51 5.35 -0.96
CA LEU A 101 -9.08 6.74 -0.96
C LEU A 101 -9.37 7.41 -2.31
N CYS A 102 -9.00 6.77 -3.42
CA CYS A 102 -9.29 7.28 -4.75
C CYS A 102 -10.79 7.47 -4.98
N TYR A 103 -11.60 6.48 -4.60
CA TYR A 103 -13.06 6.54 -4.70
C TYR A 103 -13.65 7.69 -3.86
N LYS A 104 -13.14 7.89 -2.64
CA LYS A 104 -13.59 8.97 -1.76
C LYS A 104 -13.21 10.35 -2.32
N VAL A 105 -11.99 10.50 -2.83
CA VAL A 105 -11.50 11.76 -3.41
C VAL A 105 -12.29 12.11 -4.69
N GLU A 106 -12.48 11.17 -5.61
CA GLU A 106 -13.29 11.42 -6.82
C GLU A 106 -14.73 11.82 -6.45
N GLY A 107 -15.34 11.13 -5.48
CA GLY A 107 -16.71 11.41 -5.02
C GLY A 107 -16.86 12.77 -4.33
N ASP A 108 -15.86 13.21 -3.57
CA ASP A 108 -15.90 14.49 -2.86
C ASP A 108 -15.61 15.69 -3.81
N PHE A 109 -14.78 15.51 -4.85
CA PHE A 109 -14.32 16.62 -5.71
C PHE A 109 -14.98 16.71 -7.10
N GLU A 110 -15.35 15.61 -7.76
CA GLU A 110 -15.93 15.68 -9.12
C GLU A 110 -17.47 15.67 -9.14
N HIS A 111 -18.10 14.94 -8.21
CA HIS A 111 -19.53 14.66 -8.31
C HIS A 111 -20.43 15.64 -7.54
N GLY A 112 -19.88 16.55 -6.72
CA GLY A 112 -20.53 17.77 -6.21
C GLY A 112 -21.81 17.62 -5.36
N GLN A 113 -22.50 16.49 -5.39
CA GLN A 113 -23.74 16.20 -4.70
C GLN A 113 -23.83 14.71 -4.42
N VAL A 114 -24.28 14.37 -3.22
CA VAL A 114 -24.28 13.02 -2.62
C VAL A 114 -22.90 12.57 -2.19
N ALA A 115 -22.40 13.23 -1.13
CA ALA A 115 -21.34 12.73 -0.28
C ALA A 115 -21.46 11.21 -0.16
N VAL A 116 -20.45 10.48 -0.67
CA VAL A 116 -20.25 9.09 -0.27
C VAL A 116 -20.16 9.15 1.25
N ARG A 117 -21.25 8.77 1.92
CA ARG A 117 -21.48 8.88 3.38
C ARG A 117 -20.58 7.94 4.18
N SER A 118 -19.54 7.41 3.53
CA SER A 118 -18.47 6.68 4.16
C SER A 118 -17.61 7.69 4.92
N SER A 119 -17.66 7.59 6.25
CA SER A 119 -16.78 8.36 7.12
C SER A 119 -15.33 8.10 6.72
N TYR A 120 -14.47 9.12 6.84
CA TYR A 120 -13.02 8.93 6.70
C TYR A 120 -12.52 7.76 7.58
N GLY A 121 -13.19 7.48 8.70
CA GLY A 121 -12.92 6.30 9.51
C GLY A 121 -12.97 4.98 8.72
N ILE A 122 -13.95 4.80 7.83
CA ILE A 122 -14.12 3.58 7.01
C ILE A 122 -13.01 3.50 5.95
N VAL A 123 -12.68 4.61 5.30
CA VAL A 123 -11.59 4.66 4.30
C VAL A 123 -10.25 4.26 4.93
N PHE A 124 -10.00 4.68 6.17
CA PHE A 124 -8.77 4.33 6.90
C PHE A 124 -8.80 2.95 7.58
N THR A 125 -9.92 2.20 7.55
CA THR A 125 -10.01 0.86 8.16
C THR A 125 -8.89 -0.10 7.76
N PRO A 126 -8.45 -0.19 6.49
CA PRO A 126 -7.38 -1.11 6.13
C PRO A 126 -6.06 -0.73 6.79
N ILE A 127 -5.79 0.58 6.96
CA ILE A 127 -4.62 1.07 7.68
C ILE A 127 -4.71 0.72 9.16
N TRP A 128 -5.87 0.91 9.80
CA TRP A 128 -6.03 0.54 11.21
C TRP A 128 -5.79 -0.96 11.44
N ILE A 129 -6.29 -1.81 10.54
CA ILE A 129 -6.05 -3.26 10.57
C ILE A 129 -4.55 -3.56 10.38
N LEU A 130 -3.89 -2.89 9.44
CA LEU A 130 -2.44 -3.03 9.21
C LEU A 130 -1.63 -2.63 10.45
N SER A 131 -1.93 -1.49 11.07
CA SER A 131 -1.25 -1.03 12.27
C SER A 131 -1.42 -2.04 13.41
N LEU A 132 -2.62 -2.60 13.58
CA LEU A 132 -2.88 -3.63 14.60
C LEU A 132 -2.11 -4.93 14.32
N ALA A 133 -2.04 -5.35 13.05
CA ALA A 133 -1.25 -6.51 12.64
C ALA A 133 0.25 -6.31 12.90
N LEU A 134 0.78 -5.11 12.63
CA LEU A 134 2.16 -4.75 12.93
C LEU A 134 2.44 -4.73 14.44
N CYS A 135 1.54 -4.18 15.25
CA CYS A 135 1.66 -4.21 16.71
C CYS A 135 1.74 -5.65 17.25
N ILE A 136 0.89 -6.55 16.76
CA ILE A 136 0.93 -7.97 17.14
C ILE A 136 2.25 -8.62 16.72
N GLN A 137 2.74 -8.31 15.52
CA GLN A 137 4.01 -8.84 15.01
C GLN A 137 5.18 -8.36 15.86
N THR A 138 5.21 -7.08 16.26
CA THR A 138 6.25 -6.54 17.14
C THR A 138 6.26 -7.21 18.50
N CYS A 139 5.08 -7.51 19.08
CA CYS A 139 5.00 -8.22 20.36
C CYS A 139 5.42 -9.69 20.29
N ARG A 140 5.48 -10.31 19.10
CA ARG A 140 5.99 -11.68 18.91
C ARG A 140 7.49 -11.74 18.64
N LEU A 141 8.10 -10.62 18.25
CA LEU A 141 9.53 -10.49 17.93
C LEU A 141 10.38 -10.10 19.15
N PHE A 142 9.74 -9.63 20.23
CA PHE A 142 10.32 -9.42 21.57
C PHE A 142 10.01 -10.61 22.47
#